data_AF-A0A2K1QUH3-F1
#
_entry.id   AF-A0A2K1QUH3-F1
#
_cell.length_a   1.000
_cell.length_b   1.000
_cell.length_c   1.000
_cell.angle_alpha   90.00
_cell.angle_beta   90.00
_cell.angle_gamma   90.00
#
_symmetry.space_group_name_H-M   'P 1'
#
loop_
_entity.id
_entity.type
_entity.pdbx_description
1 polymer ?
#
loop_
_entity_poly.entity_id
_entity_poly.type
_entity_poly.pdbx_seq_one_letter_code
_entity_poly.pdbx_strand_id
1 'polypeptide(L)'
;MPAPQSAQFKKAVEDSRKLKQKPSDTELLDMYALFKQGTQDPPIEQTNAPGMFELKEKAKRNAWQKVVDAGTSPQDAQTQYIKLVGSLKSKYGYDG
;
A
#
# COMPACT_ATOMS: atom_id res chain seq x y z
N MET A 1 17.32 -2.14 -5.21
CA MET A 1 16.66 -1.85 -6.51
C MET A 1 15.17 -2.09 -6.32
N PRO A 2 14.30 -1.24 -6.89
CA PRO A 2 12.84 -1.43 -6.80
C PRO A 2 12.43 -2.80 -7.32
N ALA A 3 11.39 -3.38 -6.72
CA ALA A 3 10.80 -4.63 -7.18
C ALA A 3 10.10 -4.42 -8.54
N PRO A 4 10.20 -5.38 -9.49
CA PRO A 4 9.44 -5.33 -10.73
C PRO A 4 7.93 -5.24 -10.46
N GLN A 5 7.25 -4.32 -11.14
CA GLN A 5 5.83 -4.06 -10.94
C GLN A 5 5.00 -4.60 -12.09
N SER A 6 3.99 -5.42 -11.78
CA SER A 6 3.03 -5.92 -12.77
C SER A 6 2.18 -4.80 -13.38
N ALA A 7 1.69 -4.99 -14.60
CA ALA A 7 0.78 -4.03 -15.25
C ALA A 7 -0.52 -3.87 -14.44
N GLN A 8 -1.06 -4.97 -13.89
CA GLN A 8 -2.24 -4.92 -13.04
C GLN A 8 -2.02 -4.12 -11.76
N PHE A 9 -0.83 -4.23 -11.15
CA PHE A 9 -0.51 -3.45 -9.95
C PHE A 9 -0.42 -1.95 -10.27
N LYS A 10 0.28 -1.57 -11.34
CA LYS A 10 0.35 -0.17 -11.79
C LYS A 10 -1.04 0.38 -12.08
N LYS A 11 -1.89 -0.39 -12.76
CA LYS A 11 -3.28 -0.03 -13.03
C LYS A 11 -4.08 0.12 -11.73
N ALA A 12 -3.92 -0.77 -10.76
CA ALA A 12 -4.57 -0.66 -9.46
C ALA A 12 -4.13 0.61 -8.71
N VAL A 13 -2.86 1.00 -8.79
CA VAL A 13 -2.34 2.24 -8.18
C VAL A 13 -2.94 3.50 -8.83
N GLU A 14 -3.11 3.49 -10.16
CA GLU A 14 -3.82 4.55 -10.87
C GLU A 14 -5.29 4.60 -10.44
N ASP A 15 -5.94 3.45 -10.46
CA ASP A 15 -7.37 3.34 -10.22
C ASP A 15 -7.74 3.68 -8.78
N SER A 16 -6.86 3.42 -7.82
CA SER A 16 -7.09 3.75 -6.41
C SER A 16 -7.21 5.27 -6.18
N ARG A 17 -6.70 6.09 -7.11
CA ARG A 17 -6.81 7.55 -7.06
C ARG A 17 -8.13 8.07 -7.65
N LYS A 18 -8.88 7.21 -8.33
CA LYS A 18 -10.17 7.54 -8.98
C LYS A 18 -11.38 6.99 -8.20
N LEU A 19 -11.20 6.63 -6.94
CA LEU A 19 -12.32 6.27 -6.07
C LEU A 19 -13.18 7.51 -5.82
N LYS A 20 -14.50 7.36 -5.88
CA LYS A 20 -15.44 8.49 -5.73
C LYS A 20 -15.54 9.00 -4.29
N GLN A 21 -15.09 8.20 -3.34
CA GLN A 21 -15.07 8.53 -1.92
C GLN A 21 -13.73 8.14 -1.30
N LYS A 22 -13.34 8.87 -0.26
CA LYS A 22 -12.11 8.60 0.50
C LYS A 22 -12.27 7.29 1.29
N PRO A 23 -11.36 6.31 1.15
CA PRO A 23 -11.32 5.13 2.01
C PRO A 23 -11.10 5.50 3.48
N SER A 24 -11.43 4.58 4.38
CA SER A 24 -11.12 4.72 5.80
C SER A 24 -9.60 4.82 6.04
N ASP A 25 -9.21 5.40 7.17
CA ASP A 25 -7.79 5.54 7.50
C ASP A 25 -7.08 4.18 7.61
N THR A 26 -7.79 3.13 8.05
CA THR A 26 -7.28 1.75 8.07
C THR A 26 -7.02 1.23 6.65
N GLU A 27 -7.97 1.38 5.73
CA GLU A 27 -7.79 0.95 4.34
C GLU A 27 -6.67 1.73 3.64
N LEU A 28 -6.51 3.03 3.96
CA LEU A 28 -5.39 3.83 3.46
C LEU A 28 -4.04 3.35 3.99
N LEU A 29 -3.97 2.93 5.25
CA LEU A 29 -2.77 2.35 5.85
C LEU A 29 -2.43 0.99 5.22
N ASP A 30 -3.44 0.14 4.98
CA ASP A 30 -3.25 -1.16 4.31
C ASP A 30 -2.77 -0.98 2.87
N MET A 31 -3.39 -0.05 2.12
CA MET A 31 -2.92 0.34 0.79
C MET A 31 -1.48 0.84 0.82
N TYR A 32 -1.13 1.70 1.78
CA TYR A 32 0.24 2.22 1.91
C TYR A 32 1.24 1.08 2.17
N ALA A 33 0.93 0.20 3.13
CA ALA A 33 1.78 -0.91 3.52
C ALA A 33 2.05 -1.87 2.36
N LEU A 34 0.98 -2.29 1.67
CA LEU A 34 1.06 -3.18 0.52
C LEU A 34 1.76 -2.52 -0.67
N PHE A 35 1.54 -1.22 -0.91
CA PHE A 35 2.24 -0.48 -1.95
C PHE A 35 3.74 -0.42 -1.66
N LYS A 36 4.14 0.01 -0.45
CA LYS A 36 5.55 0.10 -0.07
C LYS A 36 6.25 -1.26 -0.12
N GLN A 37 5.60 -2.32 0.34
CA GLN A 37 6.15 -3.67 0.22
C GLN A 37 6.21 -4.15 -1.23
N GLY A 38 5.20 -3.83 -2.03
CA GLY A 38 5.12 -4.23 -3.44
C GLY A 38 6.12 -3.52 -4.34
N THR A 39 6.54 -2.30 -3.99
CA THR A 39 7.54 -1.55 -4.75
C THR A 39 8.97 -1.74 -4.26
N GLN A 40 9.19 -2.03 -2.97
CA GLN A 40 10.52 -2.05 -2.35
C GLN A 40 11.35 -0.81 -2.71
N ASP A 41 10.70 0.36 -2.80
CA ASP A 41 11.33 1.59 -3.26
C ASP A 41 11.06 2.80 -2.34
N PRO A 42 12.05 3.20 -1.53
CA PRO A 42 13.10 2.32 -1.00
C PRO A 42 12.50 1.20 -0.13
N PRO A 43 13.24 0.10 0.12
CA PRO A 43 12.84 -0.98 1.02
C PRO A 43 12.87 -0.52 2.49
N ILE A 44 12.23 -1.26 3.40
CA ILE A 44 11.97 -0.78 4.78
C ILE A 44 13.26 -0.55 5.57
N GLU A 45 14.28 -1.37 5.31
CA GLU A 45 15.62 -1.31 5.91
C GLU A 45 16.37 -0.04 5.51
N GLN A 46 16.03 0.54 4.35
CA GLN A 46 16.62 1.78 3.84
C GLN A 46 15.75 3.01 4.15
N THR A 47 14.59 2.82 4.78
CA THR A 47 13.77 3.95 5.25
C THR A 47 14.06 4.27 6.71
N ASN A 48 14.27 5.54 6.99
CA ASN A 48 14.46 6.03 8.35
C ASN A 48 13.20 5.79 9.21
N ALA A 49 13.42 5.48 10.49
CA ALA A 49 12.33 5.45 11.45
C ALA A 49 11.78 6.89 11.67
N PRO A 50 10.46 7.06 11.73
CA PRO A 50 9.84 8.35 12.00
C PRO A 50 10.17 8.83 13.42
N GLY A 51 10.21 10.14 13.61
CA GLY A 51 10.44 10.78 14.91
C GLY A 51 9.30 10.50 15.90
N MET A 52 9.58 10.66 17.20
CA MET A 52 8.64 10.37 18.29
C MET A 52 7.28 11.10 18.15
N PHE A 53 7.29 12.31 17.58
CA PHE A 53 6.09 13.15 17.43
C PHE A 53 5.37 12.97 16.09
N GLU A 54 5.90 12.17 15.16
CA GLU A 54 5.32 11.96 13.83
C GLU A 54 4.32 10.80 13.82
N LEU A 55 3.21 10.95 14.56
CA LEU A 55 2.23 9.87 14.80
C LEU A 55 1.69 9.23 13.51
N LYS A 56 1.44 10.03 12.47
CA LYS A 56 0.95 9.54 11.17
C LYS A 56 1.99 8.71 10.43
N GLU A 57 3.25 9.17 10.39
CA GLU A 57 4.33 8.43 9.75
C GLU A 57 4.68 7.16 10.54
N LYS A 58 4.55 7.20 11.87
CA LYS A 58 4.62 6.01 12.73
C LYS A 58 3.53 4.99 12.40
N ALA A 59 2.28 5.43 12.22
CA ALA A 59 1.18 4.53 11.84
C ALA A 59 1.43 3.86 10.48
N LYS A 60 1.87 4.64 9.49
CA LYS A 60 2.27 4.14 8.16
C LYS A 60 3.41 3.12 8.23
N ARG A 61 4.49 3.45 8.94
CA ARG A 61 5.63 2.55 9.11
C ARG A 61 5.22 1.27 9.84
N ASN A 62 4.40 1.37 10.88
CA ASN A 62 3.89 0.21 11.60
C ASN A 62 3.04 -0.70 10.72
N ALA A 63 2.17 -0.13 9.88
CA ALA A 63 1.36 -0.91 8.94
C ALA A 63 2.26 -1.64 7.93
N TRP A 64 3.27 -0.96 7.39
CA TRP A 64 4.23 -1.57 6.48
C TRP A 64 5.08 -2.65 7.17
N GLN A 65 5.57 -2.40 8.39
CA GLN A 65 6.35 -3.36 9.16
C GLN A 65 5.56 -4.64 9.42
N LYS A 66 4.26 -4.56 9.71
CA LYS A 66 3.41 -5.76 9.87
C LYS A 66 3.38 -6.64 8.61
N VAL A 67 3.36 -6.03 7.42
CA VAL A 67 3.39 -6.76 6.14
C VAL A 67 4.76 -7.44 5.93
N VAL A 68 5.84 -6.77 6.34
CA VAL A 68 7.22 -7.30 6.31
C VAL A 68 7.37 -8.47 7.30
N ASP A 69 6.92 -8.30 8.54
CA ASP A 69 7.00 -9.31 9.61
C ASP A 69 6.17 -10.56 9.27
N ALA A 70 5.09 -10.39 8.51
CA ALA A 70 4.30 -11.49 7.97
C ALA A 70 5.02 -12.25 6.83
N GLY A 71 6.21 -11.83 6.42
CA GLY A 71 6.99 -12.47 5.34
C GLY A 71 6.40 -12.24 3.95
N THR A 72 5.59 -11.19 3.76
CA THR A 72 4.92 -10.95 2.47
C THR A 72 5.94 -10.54 1.41
N SER A 73 6.06 -11.31 0.33
CA SER A 73 6.93 -10.96 -0.79
C SER A 73 6.42 -9.71 -1.54
N PRO A 74 7.27 -9.00 -2.31
CA PRO A 74 6.80 -7.89 -3.14
C PRO A 74 5.67 -8.29 -4.11
N GLN A 75 5.76 -9.48 -4.70
CA GLN A 75 4.78 -10.03 -5.63
C GLN A 75 3.44 -10.31 -4.93
N ASP A 76 3.47 -10.87 -3.72
CA ASP A 76 2.27 -11.12 -2.93
C ASP A 76 1.64 -9.80 -2.47
N ALA A 77 2.45 -8.82 -2.07
CA ALA A 77 1.97 -7.50 -1.69
C ALA A 77 1.27 -6.78 -2.86
N GLN A 78 1.83 -6.87 -4.07
CA GLN A 78 1.17 -6.37 -5.28
C GLN A 78 -0.18 -7.07 -5.53
N THR A 79 -0.23 -8.39 -5.38
CA THR A 79 -1.45 -9.19 -5.55
C THR A 79 -2.52 -8.80 -4.53
N GLN A 80 -2.13 -8.64 -3.27
CA GLN A 80 -3.02 -8.20 -2.19
C GLN A 80 -3.51 -6.76 -2.41
N TYR A 81 -2.63 -5.86 -2.88
CA TYR A 81 -3.00 -4.49 -3.22
C TYR A 81 -4.05 -4.44 -4.33
N ILE A 82 -3.89 -5.23 -5.39
CA ILE A 82 -4.87 -5.33 -6.48
C ILE A 82 -6.24 -5.78 -5.95
N LYS A 83 -6.26 -6.82 -5.10
CA LYS A 83 -7.49 -7.33 -4.47
C LYS A 83 -8.16 -6.27 -3.59
N LEU A 84 -7.36 -5.56 -2.78
CA LEU A 84 -7.85 -4.48 -1.92
C LEU A 84 -8.47 -3.35 -2.75
N VAL A 85 -7.76 -2.84 -3.76
CA VAL A 85 -8.30 -1.79 -4.64
C VAL A 85 -9.58 -2.24 -5.34
N GLY A 86 -9.64 -3.49 -5.81
CA GLY A 86 -10.87 -4.06 -6.38
C GLY A 86 -12.05 -3.98 -5.42
N SER A 87 -11.84 -4.34 -4.15
CA SER A 87 -12.87 -4.26 -3.10
C SER A 87 -13.26 -2.81 -2.78
N LEU A 88 -12.28 -1.90 -2.77
CA LEU A 88 -12.52 -0.47 -2.52
C LEU A 88 -13.33 0.18 -3.64
N LYS A 89 -13.11 -0.21 -4.91
CA LYS A 89 -13.94 0.25 -6.04
C LYS A 89 -15.41 -0.14 -5.84
N SER A 90 -15.68 -1.38 -5.42
CA SER A 90 -17.05 -1.83 -5.14
C SER A 90 -17.67 -1.08 -3.97
N LYS A 91 -16.88 -0.76 -2.93
CA LYS A 91 -17.37 -0.11 -1.71
C LYS A 91 -17.58 1.40 -1.87
N TYR A 92 -16.67 2.09 -2.54
CA TYR A 92 -16.60 3.55 -2.59
C TYR A 92 -16.99 4.15 -3.95
N GLY A 93 -17.25 3.30 -4.94
CA GLY A 93 -17.46 3.72 -6.32
C GLY A 93 -16.16 4.11 -7.00
N TYR A 94 -16.16 4.02 -8.32
CA TYR A 94 -14.97 4.23 -9.17
C TYR A 94 -15.36 5.05 -10.39
N ASP A 95 -14.54 6.04 -10.73
CA ASP A 95 -14.68 6.86 -11.93
C ASP A 95 -13.70 6.34 -12.99
N GLY A 96 -14.22 5.49 -13.89
CA GLY A 96 -13.43 4.67 -14.81
C GLY A 96 -12.98 5.37 -16.06
#